data_AF-A0A849DKS3-F1
#
_entry.id   AF-A0A849DKS3-F1
#
_cell.length_a   1.000
_cell.length_b   1.000
_cell.length_c   1.000
_cell.angle_alpha   90.00
_cell.angle_beta   90.00
_cell.angle_gamma   90.00
#
_symmetry.space_group_name_H-M   'P 1'
#
loop_
_entity.id
_entity.type
_entity.pdbx_description
1 polymer ?
#
loop_
_entity_poly.entity_id
_entity_poly.type
_entity_poly.pdbx_seq_one_letter_code
_entity_poly.pdbx_strand_id
1 'polypeptide(L)'
;MGSAFAGAVAVAVLLAPLLLPVHLRMTATEQGLTIEPRGFDAVWTLRWRIVVPADQITSIRVVPRSELRVRGLRLPGVCIPGLIIAGSFGAGQHRTLADIRRGEELLVVYCRTGSPYRAFVLEFPDPHAVLGRAQAALRR
;
A
#
# COMPACT_ATOMS: atom_id res chain seq x y z
N MET A 1 12.09 30.27 26.34
CA MET A 1 11.21 29.12 26.65
C MET A 1 10.17 28.86 25.53
N GLY A 2 10.56 28.97 24.25
CA GLY A 2 9.61 28.90 23.10
C GLY A 2 10.06 28.03 21.91
N SER A 3 11.32 27.58 21.87
CA SER A 3 11.83 26.75 20.76
C SER A 3 11.49 25.27 20.90
N ALA A 4 11.39 24.75 22.13
CA ALA A 4 11.05 23.34 22.38
C ALA A 4 9.59 23.00 22.01
N PHE A 5 8.66 23.93 22.22
CA PHE A 5 7.25 23.74 21.86
C PHE A 5 7.03 23.76 20.34
N ALA A 6 7.69 24.67 19.62
CA ALA A 6 7.61 24.73 18.16
C ALA A 6 8.16 23.44 17.50
N GLY A 7 9.29 22.93 18.01
CA GLY A 7 9.85 21.65 17.57
C GLY A 7 8.94 20.46 17.88
N ALA A 8 8.38 20.39 19.08
CA ALA A 8 7.48 19.30 19.47
C ALA A 8 6.18 19.28 18.65
N VAL A 9 5.59 20.44 18.36
CA VAL A 9 4.39 20.55 17.52
C VAL A 9 4.69 20.16 16.07
N ALA A 10 5.82 20.60 15.51
CA ALA A 10 6.21 20.22 14.15
C ALA A 10 6.45 18.71 14.01
N VAL A 11 7.11 18.09 14.99
CA VAL A 11 7.32 16.64 15.04
C VAL A 11 5.99 15.90 15.21
N ALA A 12 5.09 16.39 16.08
CA ALA A 12 3.77 15.79 16.26
C ALA A 12 2.91 15.88 14.99
N VAL A 13 2.95 16.98 14.24
CA VAL A 13 2.24 17.14 12.95
C VAL A 13 2.83 16.21 11.88
N LEU A 14 4.14 15.96 11.88
CA LEU A 14 4.79 15.01 10.98
C LEU A 14 4.48 13.54 11.34
N LEU A 15 4.30 13.23 12.63
CA LEU A 15 4.04 11.88 13.11
C LEU A 15 2.54 11.55 13.22
N ALA A 16 1.66 12.54 13.40
CA ALA A 16 0.21 12.35 13.51
C ALA A 16 -0.41 11.56 12.34
N PRO A 17 0.03 11.75 11.07
CA PRO A 17 -0.48 10.98 9.94
C PRO A 17 -0.15 9.49 10.01
N LEU A 18 0.81 9.07 10.86
CA LEU A 18 1.10 7.65 11.10
C LEU A 18 -0.03 6.96 11.88
N LEU A 19 -0.88 7.73 12.57
CA LEU A 19 -2.03 7.25 13.32
C LEU A 19 -3.35 7.34 12.54
N LEU A 20 -3.33 7.98 11.36
CA LEU A 20 -4.50 8.11 10.50
C LEU A 20 -4.73 6.83 9.67
N PRO A 21 -5.99 6.54 9.31
CA PRO A 21 -6.30 5.43 8.42
C PRO A 21 -5.68 5.65 7.03
N VAL A 22 -5.44 4.53 6.34
CA VAL A 22 -4.93 4.53 4.96
C VAL A 22 -5.98 5.13 4.02
N HIS A 23 -5.56 6.11 3.23
CA HIS A 23 -6.34 6.74 2.18
C HIS A 23 -5.82 6.30 0.81
N LEU A 24 -6.16 5.06 0.44
CA LEU A 24 -5.94 4.54 -0.91
C LEU A 24 -7.22 4.62 -1.73
N ARG A 25 -7.08 5.09 -2.97
CA ARG A 25 -8.10 4.91 -3.99
C ARG A 25 -7.61 3.87 -4.99
N MET A 26 -8.47 2.89 -5.27
CA MET A 26 -8.23 1.94 -6.35
C MET A 26 -9.34 2.06 -7.38
N THR A 27 -8.95 2.24 -8.63
CA THR A 27 -9.86 2.15 -9.78
C THR A 27 -9.46 0.93 -10.61
N ALA A 28 -10.46 0.15 -11.02
CA ALA A 28 -10.27 -1.04 -11.83
C ALA A 28 -10.96 -0.84 -13.18
N THR A 29 -10.27 -1.22 -14.24
CA THR A 29 -10.77 -1.26 -15.62
C THR A 29 -10.36 -2.59 -16.24
N GLU A 30 -10.86 -2.88 -17.44
CA GLU A 30 -10.46 -4.05 -18.22
C GLU A 30 -8.95 -4.05 -18.52
N GLN A 31 -8.35 -2.86 -18.59
CA GLN A 31 -6.91 -2.68 -18.86
C GLN A 31 -6.03 -2.93 -17.63
N GLY A 32 -6.59 -2.96 -16.42
CA GLY A 32 -5.85 -3.20 -15.19
C GLY A 32 -6.34 -2.40 -13.99
N LEU A 33 -5.44 -2.22 -13.02
CA LEU A 33 -5.70 -1.49 -11.79
C LEU A 33 -4.88 -0.20 -11.75
N THR A 34 -5.50 0.88 -11.29
CA THR A 34 -4.79 2.10 -10.91
C THR A 34 -4.95 2.30 -9.40
N ILE A 35 -3.83 2.36 -8.69
CA ILE A 35 -3.75 2.57 -7.25
C ILE A 35 -3.19 3.98 -7.02
N GLU A 36 -3.92 4.79 -6.26
CA GLU A 36 -3.61 6.18 -5.97
C GLU A 36 -3.61 6.39 -4.45
N PRO A 37 -2.43 6.41 -3.82
CA PRO A 37 -2.28 6.94 -2.48
C PRO A 37 -2.69 8.42 -2.44
N ARG A 38 -3.43 8.82 -1.42
CA ARG A 38 -3.91 10.20 -1.24
C ARG A 38 -3.36 10.80 0.04
N GLY A 39 -3.22 12.12 0.06
CA GLY A 39 -2.71 12.85 1.21
C GLY A 39 -1.33 12.36 1.65
N PHE A 40 -1.21 12.01 2.93
CA PHE A 40 0.06 11.58 3.51
C PHE A 40 0.52 10.19 3.01
N ASP A 41 -0.38 9.33 2.54
CA ASP A 41 0.01 8.01 2.01
C ASP A 41 0.86 8.12 0.74
N ALA A 42 0.65 9.15 -0.09
CA ALA A 42 1.51 9.42 -1.24
C ALA A 42 2.94 9.80 -0.82
N VAL A 43 3.06 10.52 0.29
CA VAL A 43 4.35 10.90 0.89
C VAL A 43 5.04 9.66 1.46
N TRP A 44 4.30 8.82 2.19
CA TRP A 44 4.87 7.64 2.85
C TRP A 44 5.25 6.51 1.89
N THR A 45 4.47 6.32 0.82
CA THR A 45 4.76 5.32 -0.22
C THR A 45 5.78 5.82 -1.25
N LEU A 46 6.07 7.13 -1.27
CA LEU A 46 6.84 7.82 -2.31
C LEU A 46 6.27 7.61 -3.72
N ARG A 47 4.97 7.32 -3.82
CA ARG A 47 4.27 7.02 -5.07
C ARG A 47 2.94 7.76 -5.10
N TRP A 48 2.69 8.47 -6.19
CA TRP A 48 1.46 9.25 -6.39
C TRP A 48 0.40 8.46 -7.16
N ARG A 49 0.86 7.58 -8.05
CA ARG A 49 0.01 6.74 -8.89
C ARG A 49 0.79 5.50 -9.30
N ILE A 50 0.15 4.35 -9.21
CA ILE A 50 0.68 3.07 -9.67
C ILE A 50 -0.35 2.48 -10.63
N VAL A 51 0.09 2.10 -11.82
CA VAL A 51 -0.74 1.37 -12.79
C VAL A 51 -0.21 -0.05 -12.86
N VAL A 52 -1.11 -1.02 -12.67
CA VAL A 52 -0.84 -2.45 -12.76
C VAL A 52 -1.65 -2.98 -13.94
N PRO A 53 -1.03 -3.21 -15.10
CA PRO A 53 -1.70 -3.76 -16.27
C PRO A 53 -2.36 -5.11 -15.99
N ALA A 54 -3.51 -5.38 -16.59
CA ALA A 54 -4.27 -6.62 -16.37
C ALA A 54 -3.46 -7.88 -16.73
N ASP A 55 -2.66 -7.83 -17.79
CA ASP A 55 -1.77 -8.92 -18.24
C ASP A 55 -0.65 -9.25 -17.24
N GLN A 56 -0.37 -8.33 -16.31
CA GLN A 56 0.59 -8.51 -15.23
C GLN A 56 -0.05 -9.08 -13.96
N ILE A 57 -1.38 -9.05 -13.83
CA ILE A 57 -2.08 -9.51 -12.63
C ILE A 57 -2.33 -11.01 -12.74
N THR A 58 -1.86 -11.76 -11.75
CA THR A 58 -2.12 -13.21 -11.68
C THR A 58 -3.29 -13.53 -10.77
N SER A 59 -3.43 -12.82 -9.65
CA SER A 59 -4.60 -12.95 -8.78
C SER A 59 -4.78 -11.77 -7.85
N ILE A 60 -6.00 -11.58 -7.35
CA ILE A 60 -6.32 -10.60 -6.30
C ILE A 60 -7.05 -11.33 -5.18
N ARG A 61 -6.61 -11.15 -3.93
CA ARG A 61 -7.15 -11.84 -2.75
C ARG A 61 -7.24 -10.90 -1.56
N VAL A 62 -8.20 -11.13 -0.68
CA VAL A 62 -8.16 -10.59 0.68
C VAL A 62 -7.49 -11.62 1.56
N VAL A 63 -6.50 -11.20 2.34
CA VAL A 63 -5.67 -12.08 3.17
C VAL A 63 -5.56 -11.48 4.58
N PRO A 64 -5.66 -12.30 5.65
CA PRO A 64 -5.37 -11.84 7.00
C PRO A 64 -3.95 -11.30 7.12
N ARG A 65 -3.78 -10.20 7.83
CA ARG A 65 -2.47 -9.57 8.06
C ARG A 65 -1.48 -10.52 8.72
N SER A 66 -1.96 -11.40 9.60
CA SER A 66 -1.15 -12.42 10.30
C SER A 66 -0.44 -13.38 9.33
N GLU A 67 -0.99 -13.60 8.14
CA GLU A 67 -0.42 -14.46 7.10
C GLU A 67 0.63 -13.73 6.26
N LEU A 68 0.66 -12.39 6.30
CA LEU A 68 1.52 -11.59 5.46
C LEU A 68 2.89 -11.35 6.10
N ARG A 69 3.91 -11.93 5.48
CA ARG A 69 5.31 -11.64 5.78
C ARG A 69 5.87 -10.64 4.79
N VAL A 70 5.67 -9.34 5.05
CA VAL A 70 6.39 -8.28 4.33
C VAL A 70 7.84 -8.29 4.80
N ARG A 71 8.68 -9.09 4.11
CA ARG A 71 10.12 -9.27 4.38
C ARG A 71 10.95 -8.78 3.20
N GLY A 72 12.11 -8.19 3.47
CA GLY A 72 13.11 -7.85 2.45
C GLY A 72 14.04 -6.71 2.84
N LEU A 73 15.12 -6.55 2.06
CA LEU A 73 16.00 -5.38 2.13
C LEU A 73 15.15 -4.12 1.95
N ARG A 74 15.21 -3.22 2.94
CA ARG A 74 14.50 -1.93 2.92
C ARG A 74 14.97 -1.11 1.72
N LEU A 75 14.09 -0.88 0.76
CA LEU A 75 14.19 0.28 -0.12
C LEU A 75 13.59 1.49 0.65
N PRO A 76 13.85 2.74 0.24
CA PRO A 76 13.30 3.92 0.94
C PRO A 76 11.78 3.79 1.16
N GLY A 77 11.36 4.01 2.41
CA GLY A 77 9.99 3.84 2.90
C GLY A 77 9.93 3.85 4.43
N VAL A 78 8.73 3.97 5.00
CA VAL A 78 8.51 4.00 6.45
C VAL A 78 8.00 2.65 6.92
N CYS A 79 8.78 1.99 7.76
CA CYS A 79 8.38 0.76 8.42
C CYS A 79 8.62 0.91 9.93
N ILE A 80 7.54 1.05 10.67
CA ILE A 80 7.52 1.07 12.13
C ILE A 80 6.64 -0.12 12.53
N PRO A 81 7.23 -1.22 13.03
CA PRO A 81 6.49 -2.40 13.44
C PRO A 81 5.32 -2.04 14.37
N GLY A 82 4.13 -2.53 14.05
CA GLY A 82 2.90 -2.25 14.80
C GLY A 82 2.21 -0.92 14.49
N LEU A 83 2.82 -0.03 13.68
CA LEU A 83 2.25 1.29 13.37
C LEU A 83 2.01 1.51 11.87
N ILE A 84 3.06 1.36 11.05
CA ILE A 84 3.03 1.66 9.62
C ILE A 84 3.97 0.74 8.85
N ILE A 85 3.52 0.25 7.70
CA ILE A 85 4.36 -0.40 6.70
C ILE A 85 3.99 0.24 5.35
N ALA A 86 4.76 1.23 4.93
CA ALA A 86 4.53 1.98 3.69
C ALA A 86 5.82 2.06 2.85
N GLY A 87 5.74 1.67 1.59
CA GLY A 87 6.84 1.73 0.63
C GLY A 87 7.12 0.43 -0.10
N SER A 88 8.29 0.35 -0.73
CA SER A 88 8.73 -0.83 -1.49
C SER A 88 9.68 -1.70 -0.65
N PHE A 89 9.46 -3.02 -0.67
CA PHE A 89 10.26 -4.00 0.10
C PHE A 89 10.84 -5.07 -0.83
N GLY A 90 12.12 -5.39 -0.68
CA GLY A 90 12.81 -6.39 -1.52
C GLY A 90 13.63 -5.78 -2.66
N ALA A 91 14.18 -6.63 -3.53
CA ALA A 91 15.10 -6.22 -4.60
C ALA A 91 14.69 -6.82 -5.96
N GLY A 92 15.13 -6.18 -7.05
CA GLY A 92 14.84 -6.63 -8.42
C GLY A 92 13.34 -6.79 -8.70
N GLN A 93 12.96 -7.92 -9.30
CA GLN A 93 11.56 -8.28 -9.60
C GLN A 93 10.81 -8.91 -8.41
N HIS A 94 11.46 -9.06 -7.26
CA HIS A 94 10.83 -9.58 -6.04
C HIS A 94 10.28 -8.46 -5.13
N ARG A 95 10.14 -7.24 -5.65
CA ARG A 95 9.68 -6.08 -4.88
C ARG A 95 8.20 -6.22 -4.53
N THR A 96 7.85 -5.90 -3.29
CA THR A 96 6.47 -5.78 -2.82
C THR A 96 6.22 -4.33 -2.46
N LEU A 97 5.20 -3.72 -3.05
CA LEU A 97 4.71 -2.44 -2.52
C LEU A 97 3.74 -2.76 -1.38
N ALA A 98 3.94 -2.16 -0.21
CA ALA A 98 3.01 -2.24 0.89
C ALA A 98 2.56 -0.84 1.31
N ASP A 99 1.29 -0.71 1.65
CA ASP A 99 0.75 0.44 2.37
C ASP A 99 -0.31 -0.05 3.36
N ILE A 100 0.16 -0.21 4.60
CA ILE A 100 -0.55 -0.88 5.69
C ILE A 100 -0.40 0.01 6.93
N ARG A 101 -1.47 0.10 7.73
CA ARG A 101 -1.49 0.71 9.06
C ARG A 101 -1.94 -0.31 10.09
N ARG A 102 -3.25 -0.38 10.38
CA ARG A 102 -3.84 -1.16 11.49
C ARG A 102 -4.91 -2.15 11.02
N GLY A 103 -5.16 -2.24 9.72
CA GLY A 103 -6.11 -3.20 9.18
C GLY A 103 -5.67 -4.65 9.44
N GLU A 104 -6.65 -5.49 9.79
CA GLU A 104 -6.47 -6.93 10.01
C GLU A 104 -6.60 -7.74 8.70
N GLU A 105 -7.29 -7.18 7.71
CA GLU A 105 -7.46 -7.78 6.39
C GLU A 105 -6.90 -6.87 5.31
N LEU A 106 -6.15 -7.45 4.40
CA LEU A 106 -5.40 -6.72 3.38
C LEU A 106 -5.73 -7.24 2.00
N LEU A 107 -5.91 -6.31 1.06
CA LEU A 107 -6.05 -6.64 -0.35
C LEU A 107 -4.66 -6.88 -0.94
N VAL A 108 -4.43 -8.07 -1.44
CA VAL A 108 -3.18 -8.47 -2.09
C VAL A 108 -3.41 -8.65 -3.59
N VAL A 109 -2.71 -7.87 -4.40
CA VAL A 109 -2.63 -8.05 -5.85
C VAL A 109 -1.32 -8.75 -6.16
N TYR A 110 -1.38 -9.99 -6.63
CA TYR A 110 -0.21 -10.75 -7.07
C TYR A 110 0.06 -10.51 -8.55
N CYS A 111 1.33 -10.32 -8.88
CA CYS A 111 1.77 -10.08 -10.24
C CYS A 111 2.62 -11.23 -10.78
N ARG A 112 2.63 -11.36 -12.10
CA ARG A 112 3.41 -12.38 -12.80
C ARG A 112 4.91 -12.12 -12.68
N THR A 113 5.70 -13.17 -12.90
CA THR A 113 7.15 -13.04 -13.08
C THR A 113 7.46 -12.15 -14.28
N GLY A 114 8.44 -11.25 -14.15
CA GLY A 114 8.76 -10.22 -15.14
C GLY A 114 8.21 -8.84 -14.80
N SER A 115 7.17 -8.75 -13.96
CA SER A 115 6.61 -7.49 -13.49
C SER A 115 7.57 -6.74 -12.55
N PRO A 116 7.49 -5.40 -12.48
CA PRO A 116 8.34 -4.60 -11.58
C PRO A 116 8.09 -4.87 -10.10
N TYR A 117 6.91 -5.39 -9.76
CA TYR A 117 6.53 -5.84 -8.43
C TYR A 117 6.03 -7.28 -8.52
N ARG A 118 6.30 -8.08 -7.49
CA ARG A 118 5.68 -9.40 -7.31
C ARG A 118 4.28 -9.30 -6.72
N ALA A 119 4.05 -8.25 -5.91
CA ALA A 119 2.78 -8.05 -5.24
C ALA A 119 2.60 -6.61 -4.75
N PHE A 120 1.34 -6.22 -4.61
CA PHE A 120 0.88 -5.03 -3.89
C PHE A 120 0.06 -5.48 -2.68
N VAL A 121 0.40 -5.02 -1.49
CA VAL A 121 -0.29 -5.34 -0.23
C VAL A 121 -0.88 -4.05 0.32
N LEU A 122 -2.20 -3.92 0.23
CA LEU A 122 -2.89 -2.65 0.39
C LEU A 122 -3.99 -2.77 1.45
N GLU A 123 -4.04 -1.79 2.35
CA GLU A 123 -5.12 -1.65 3.33
C GLU A 123 -6.25 -0.77 2.77
N PHE A 124 -7.49 -1.26 2.86
CA PHE A 124 -8.69 -0.49 2.54
C PHE A 124 -9.69 -0.59 3.69
N PRO A 125 -10.58 0.41 3.86
CA PRO A 125 -11.66 0.33 4.85
C PRO A 125 -12.58 -0.89 4.67
N ASP A 126 -12.80 -1.31 3.41
CA ASP A 126 -13.54 -2.52 3.05
C ASP A 126 -12.80 -3.24 1.89
N PRO A 127 -11.88 -4.17 2.21
CA PRO A 127 -11.09 -4.86 1.19
C PRO A 127 -11.94 -5.81 0.33
N HIS A 128 -13.06 -6.33 0.85
CA HIS A 128 -13.95 -7.23 0.12
C HIS A 128 -14.77 -6.50 -0.95
N ALA A 129 -15.32 -5.33 -0.64
CA ALA A 129 -16.00 -4.52 -1.65
C ALA A 129 -15.04 -4.05 -2.75
N VAL A 130 -13.79 -3.74 -2.38
CA VAL A 130 -12.74 -3.39 -3.35
C VAL A 130 -12.38 -4.59 -4.23
N LEU A 131 -12.24 -5.79 -3.66
CA LEU A 131 -12.02 -7.03 -4.41
C LEU A 131 -13.15 -7.29 -5.41
N GLY A 132 -14.40 -7.18 -4.98
CA GLY A 132 -15.57 -7.41 -5.83
C GLY A 132 -15.60 -6.48 -7.04
N ARG A 133 -15.33 -5.18 -6.83
CA ARG A 133 -15.21 -4.19 -7.92
C ARG A 133 -14.06 -4.52 -8.88
N ALA A 134 -12.90 -4.93 -8.36
CA ALA A 134 -11.75 -5.29 -9.17
C ALA A 134 -12.03 -6.52 -10.05
N GLN A 135 -12.60 -7.57 -9.46
CA GLN A 135 -12.96 -8.79 -10.18
C GLN A 135 -14.04 -8.55 -11.24
N ALA A 136 -15.02 -7.69 -10.95
CA ALA A 136 -16.07 -7.35 -11.91
C ALA A 136 -15.51 -6.58 -13.12
N ALA A 137 -14.52 -5.70 -12.91
CA ALA A 137 -13.90 -4.92 -13.98
C ALA A 137 -12.91 -5.72 -14.84
N LEU A 138 -12.15 -6.64 -14.25
CA LEU A 138 -11.13 -7.45 -14.95
C LEU A 138 -11.71 -8.68 -15.70
N ARG A 139 -12.99 -8.99 -15.50
CA ARG A 139 -13.67 -10.11 -16.17
C ARG A 139 -14.40 -9.71 -17.45
N ARG A 140 -14.51 -8.41 -17.72
CA ARG A 140 -15.06 -7.87 -18.96
C ARG A 140 -13.95 -7.78 -19.99
#